data_AF-A0A1B3DHJ2-F1
#
_entry.id   AF-A0A1B3DHJ2-F1
#
_cell.length_a   1.000
_cell.length_b   1.000
_cell.length_c   1.000
_cell.angle_alpha   90.00
_cell.angle_beta   90.00
_cell.angle_gamma   90.00
#
_symmetry.space_group_name_H-M   'P 1'
#
loop_
_entity.id
_entity.type
_entity.pdbx_description
1 polymer ?
#
loop_
_entity_poly.entity_id
_entity_poly.type
_entity_poly.pdbx_seq_one_letter_code
_entity_poly.pdbx_strand_id
1 'polypeptide(L)'
;MDNAYRLTLQIFDAGHWQDAMTLEFSEPDKGFASPCRFGYESTYLVDHLDEMDTLFAKAVSVRVPLNWSQETPKHAPAFLQ
;
A
#
# COMPACT_ATOMS: atom_id res chain seq x y z
N MET A 1 -20.45 -6.78 12.82
CA MET A 1 -20.18 -7.03 11.39
C MET A 1 -18.88 -6.31 11.12
N ASP A 2 -17.87 -7.03 10.66
CA ASP A 2 -16.57 -6.45 10.35
C ASP A 2 -16.74 -5.65 9.06
N ASN A 3 -16.94 -4.33 9.18
CA ASN A 3 -17.21 -3.44 8.03
C ASN A 3 -15.90 -2.92 7.43
N ALA A 4 -14.82 -3.71 7.53
CA ALA A 4 -13.53 -3.33 6.98
C ALA A 4 -13.60 -3.39 5.44
N TYR A 5 -13.15 -2.32 4.78
CA TYR A 5 -13.15 -2.25 3.31
C TYR A 5 -11.73 -2.31 2.78
N ARG A 6 -11.42 -3.37 2.03
CA ARG A 6 -10.10 -3.60 1.43
C ARG A 6 -10.04 -3.08 0.00
N LEU A 7 -8.96 -2.38 -0.28
CA LEU A 7 -8.56 -1.86 -1.58
C LEU A 7 -7.22 -2.46 -1.98
N THR A 8 -7.02 -2.57 -3.30
CA THR A 8 -5.71 -2.85 -3.89
C THR A 8 -5.18 -1.56 -4.49
N LEU A 9 -3.99 -1.16 -4.07
CA LEU A 9 -3.23 -0.08 -4.69
C LEU A 9 -2.36 -0.70 -5.77
N GLN A 10 -2.50 -0.17 -6.99
CA GLN A 10 -1.78 -0.66 -8.14
C GLN A 10 -0.74 0.38 -8.60
N ILE A 11 0.41 -0.10 -9.05
CA ILE A 11 1.42 0.71 -9.72
C ILE A 11 1.35 0.40 -11.21
N PHE A 12 1.31 1.46 -12.03
CA PHE A 12 1.43 1.33 -13.48
C PHE A 12 2.88 1.56 -13.88
N ASP A 13 3.51 0.54 -14.44
CA ASP A 13 4.89 0.59 -14.93
C ASP A 13 5.04 -0.31 -16.15
N ALA A 14 5.97 0.02 -17.04
CA ALA A 14 6.26 -0.74 -18.26
C ALA A 14 5.02 -1.13 -19.11
N GLY A 15 3.95 -0.32 -19.07
CA GLY A 15 2.73 -0.54 -19.85
C GLY A 15 1.72 -1.50 -19.21
N HIS A 16 1.91 -1.93 -17.95
CA HIS A 16 0.98 -2.80 -17.25
C HIS A 16 0.72 -2.35 -15.81
N TRP A 17 -0.47 -2.69 -15.31
CA TRP A 17 -0.82 -2.52 -13.90
C TRP A 17 -0.28 -3.70 -13.09
N GLN A 18 0.20 -3.40 -11.88
CA GLN A 18 0.71 -4.38 -10.92
C GLN A 18 0.03 -4.16 -9.57
N ASP A 19 -0.49 -5.23 -8.97
CA ASP A 19 -1.06 -5.19 -7.62
C ASP A 19 0.08 -5.05 -6.60
N ALA A 20 0.26 -3.85 -6.05
CA ALA A 20 1.41 -3.52 -5.24
C ALA A 20 1.15 -3.62 -3.74
N MET A 21 -0.01 -3.12 -3.27
CA MET A 21 -0.27 -2.94 -1.85
C MET A 21 -1.73 -3.19 -1.50
N THR A 22 -1.95 -3.78 -0.33
CA THR A 22 -3.27 -3.81 0.31
C THR A 22 -3.46 -2.57 1.17
N LEU A 23 -4.66 -2.01 1.13
CA LEU A 23 -5.09 -0.97 2.06
C LEU A 23 -6.49 -1.32 2.57
N GLU A 24 -6.65 -1.38 3.88
CA GLU A 24 -7.91 -1.68 4.52
C GLU A 24 -8.32 -0.53 5.43
N PHE A 25 -9.52 0.01 5.22
CA PHE A 25 -10.14 0.98 6.11
C PHE A 25 -10.99 0.26 7.15
N SER A 26 -10.70 0.46 8.44
CA SER A 26 -11.46 -0.17 9.52
C SER A 26 -12.83 0.46 9.74
N GLU A 27 -12.99 1.74 9.40
CA GLU A 27 -14.22 2.52 9.53
C GLU A 27 -14.51 3.28 8.22
N PRO A 28 -14.86 2.59 7.11
CA PRO A 28 -14.88 3.18 5.77
C PRO A 28 -15.81 4.39 5.61
N ASP A 29 -16.86 4.49 6.43
CA ASP A 29 -17.80 5.61 6.46
C ASP A 29 -17.13 6.94 6.85
N LYS A 30 -15.99 6.88 7.54
CA LYS A 30 -15.18 8.06 7.89
C LYS A 30 -14.19 8.48 6.79
N GLY A 31 -14.16 7.79 5.66
CA GLY A 31 -13.25 8.08 4.54
C GLY A 31 -11.79 8.17 5.00
N PHE A 32 -11.08 9.22 4.61
CA PHE A 32 -9.66 9.40 4.97
C PHE A 32 -9.39 9.61 6.46
N ALA A 33 -10.42 9.92 7.26
CA ALA A 33 -10.30 10.02 8.72
C ALA A 33 -10.38 8.65 9.42
N SER A 34 -10.70 7.58 8.70
CA SER A 34 -10.67 6.22 9.22
C SER A 34 -9.24 5.77 9.52
N PRO A 35 -9.01 5.02 10.62
CA PRO A 35 -7.84 4.17 10.75
C PRO A 35 -7.73 3.24 9.55
N CYS A 36 -6.50 2.96 9.13
CA CYS A 36 -6.25 2.04 8.04
C CYS A 36 -5.10 1.10 8.36
N ARG A 37 -5.14 -0.09 7.75
CA ARG A 37 -4.03 -1.04 7.74
C ARG A 37 -3.54 -1.19 6.31
N PHE A 38 -2.24 -1.07 6.07
CA PHE A 38 -1.70 -1.29 4.72
C PHE A 38 -0.32 -1.94 4.75
N GLY A 39 0.04 -2.55 3.62
CA GLY A 39 1.35 -3.15 3.39
C GLY A 39 1.45 -3.70 1.97
N TYR A 40 2.67 -3.78 1.46
CA TYR A 40 2.93 -4.34 0.14
C TYR A 40 2.52 -5.82 0.09
N GLU A 41 1.99 -6.25 -1.06
CA GLU A 41 1.70 -7.66 -1.29
C GLU A 41 3.00 -8.46 -1.38
N SER A 42 3.04 -9.63 -0.76
CA SER A 42 4.25 -10.46 -0.73
C SER A 42 4.75 -10.82 -2.13
N THR A 43 3.84 -11.08 -3.07
CA THR A 43 4.20 -11.36 -4.47
C THR A 43 4.89 -10.18 -5.12
N TYR A 44 4.39 -8.97 -4.88
CA TYR A 44 5.02 -7.74 -5.37
C TYR A 44 6.42 -7.56 -4.79
N LEU A 45 6.60 -7.80 -3.48
CA LEU A 45 7.92 -7.71 -2.85
C LEU A 45 8.92 -8.73 -3.40
N VAL A 46 8.48 -9.96 -3.71
CA VAL A 46 9.33 -10.97 -4.35
C VAL A 46 9.75 -10.53 -5.76
N ASP A 47 8.81 -10.03 -6.56
CA ASP A 47 9.06 -9.61 -7.94
C ASP A 47 10.00 -8.39 -8.04
N HIS A 48 10.06 -7.57 -6.98
CA HIS A 48 10.89 -6.36 -6.89
C HIS A 48 12.03 -6.47 -5.86
N LEU A 49 12.39 -7.69 -5.43
CA LEU A 49 13.35 -7.91 -4.34
C LEU A 49 14.73 -7.31 -4.62
N ASP A 50 15.21 -7.43 -5.86
CA ASP A 50 16.54 -6.93 -6.25
C ASP A 50 16.63 -5.39 -6.26
N GLU A 51 15.50 -4.71 -6.45
CA GLU A 51 15.41 -3.25 -6.52
C GLU A 51 15.03 -2.61 -5.17
N MET A 52 14.64 -3.42 -4.18
CA MET A 52 14.01 -3.02 -2.92
C MET A 52 14.80 -1.96 -2.12
N ASP A 53 16.13 -2.07 -2.09
CA ASP A 53 17.03 -1.18 -1.35
C ASP A 53 17.63 -0.06 -2.22
N THR A 54 17.08 0.17 -3.41
CA THR A 54 17.57 1.17 -4.35
C THR A 54 16.68 2.42 -4.38
N LEU A 55 17.23 3.52 -4.90
CA LEU A 55 16.46 4.75 -5.15
C LEU A 55 15.40 4.58 -6.25
N PHE A 56 15.45 3.48 -7.01
CA PHE A 56 14.53 3.18 -8.11
C PHE A 56 13.47 2.15 -7.73
N ALA A 57 13.43 1.74 -6.45
CA ALA A 57 12.41 0.83 -5.93
C ALA A 57 11.01 1.35 -6.29
N LYS A 58 10.18 0.47 -6.85
CA LYS A 58 8.82 0.81 -7.30
C LYS A 58 7.85 0.82 -6.11
N ALA A 59 8.06 1.78 -5.21
CA ALA A 59 7.24 2.02 -4.04
C ALA A 59 6.00 2.87 -4.37
N VAL A 60 4.88 2.65 -3.65
CA VAL A 60 3.67 3.49 -3.79
C VAL A 60 3.91 4.92 -3.28
N SER A 61 4.92 5.11 -2.43
CA SER A 61 5.34 6.42 -1.94
C SER A 61 6.78 6.38 -1.45
N VAL A 62 7.53 7.47 -1.65
CA VAL A 62 8.90 7.63 -1.12
C VAL A 62 8.95 7.49 0.41
N ARG A 63 7.87 7.88 1.12
CA ARG A 63 7.80 7.77 2.59
C ARG A 63 7.35 6.39 3.08
N VAL A 64 7.01 5.49 2.15
CA VAL A 64 6.59 4.11 2.43
C VAL A 64 7.39 3.20 1.50
N PRO A 65 8.72 3.05 1.73
CA PRO A 65 9.57 2.21 0.88
C PRO A 65 9.12 0.75 0.90
N LEU A 66 9.53 -0.02 -0.11
CA LEU A 66 9.26 -1.46 -0.16
C LEU A 66 9.79 -2.13 1.10
N ASN A 67 8.91 -2.81 1.81
CA ASN A 67 9.24 -3.55 3.02
C ASN A 67 8.16 -4.61 3.32
N TRP A 68 8.51 -5.58 4.16
CA TRP A 68 7.65 -6.71 4.53
C TRP A 68 6.69 -6.41 5.69
N SER A 69 6.69 -5.19 6.23
CA SER A 69 5.88 -4.82 7.38
C SER A 69 4.51 -4.29 6.96
N GLN A 70 3.57 -4.35 7.89
CA GLN A 70 2.27 -3.68 7.76
C GLN A 70 2.22 -2.49 8.72
N GLU A 71 1.66 -1.39 8.24
CA GLU A 71 1.42 -0.19 9.01
C GLU A 71 -0.05 -0.11 9.43
N THR A 72 -0.33 0.51 10.58
CA THR A 72 -1.70 0.75 11.05
C THR A 72 -1.87 2.16 11.62
N PRO A 73 -1.77 3.22 10.78
CA PRO A 73 -1.97 4.58 11.24
C PRO A 73 -3.44 4.87 11.59
N LYS A 74 -3.64 5.94 12.36
CA LYS A 74 -4.97 6.41 12.80
C LYS A 74 -5.80 7.08 11.69
N HIS A 75 -5.17 7.42 10.57
CA HIS A 75 -5.79 8.07 9.42
C HIS A 75 -5.17 7.50 8.14
N ALA A 76 -5.84 7.72 7.01
CA ALA A 76 -5.31 7.35 5.70
C ALA A 76 -3.90 7.94 5.45
N PRO A 77 -3.01 7.21 4.77
CA PRO A 77 -1.71 7.76 4.41
C PRO A 77 -1.86 8.94 3.44
N ALA A 78 -1.01 9.95 3.62
CA ALA A 78 -1.11 11.23 2.90
C ALA A 78 -0.93 11.11 1.37
N PHE A 79 -0.33 10.03 0.87
CA PHE A 79 -0.19 9.82 -0.57
C PHE A 79 -1.51 9.47 -1.29
N LEU A 80 -2.61 9.31 -0.54
CA LEU A 80 -3.96 9.09 -1.09
C LEU A 80 -4.76 10.40 -1.27
N GLN A 81 -4.19 11.55 -0.91
CA GLN A 81 -4.87 12.86 -0.88
C GLN A 81 -4.54 13.73 -2.08
#